data_AF-A0A935EXY9-F1
#
_entry.id   AF-A0A935EXY9-F1
#
_cell.length_a   1.000
_cell.length_b   1.000
_cell.length_c   1.000
_cell.angle_alpha   90.00
_cell.angle_beta   90.00
_cell.angle_gamma   90.00
#
_symmetry.space_group_name_H-M   'P 1'
#
loop_
_entity.id
_entity.type
_entity.pdbx_description
1 polymer ?
#
loop_
_entity_poly.entity_id
_entity_poly.type
_entity_poly.pdbx_seq_one_letter_code
_entity_poly.pdbx_strand_id
1 'polypeptide(L)'
;MTTLKFTIVLPDTLAREAEANGMLTSQFFESLLRGEIRRRRIAQLFEAADRLSDIDISPLAGQEIEAEIQAVREARRSIDASGG
;
A
#
# COMPACT_ATOMS: atom_id res chain seq x y z
N MET A 1 -11.55 11.48 -13.51
CA MET A 1 -11.93 12.11 -12.24
C MET A 1 -13.17 11.39 -11.74
N THR A 2 -13.17 10.93 -10.49
CA THR A 2 -14.31 10.18 -9.91
C THR A 2 -14.97 11.06 -8.85
N THR A 3 -16.29 11.15 -8.87
CA THR A 3 -17.06 11.91 -7.87
C THR A 3 -17.81 10.95 -6.96
N LEU A 4 -17.60 11.08 -5.66
CA LEU A 4 -18.31 10.33 -4.63
C LEU A 4 -19.15 11.31 -3.80
N LYS A 5 -20.39 10.92 -3.49
CA LYS A 5 -21.28 11.67 -2.59
C LYS A 5 -21.57 10.81 -1.39
N PHE A 6 -21.37 11.35 -0.19
CA PHE A 6 -21.62 10.67 1.07
C PHE A 6 -22.23 11.66 2.07
N THR A 7 -22.98 11.13 3.03
CA THR A 7 -23.57 11.91 4.13
C THR A 7 -22.82 11.58 5.40
N ILE A 8 -22.37 12.59 6.15
CA ILE A 8 -21.72 12.44 7.45
C ILE A 8 -22.56 13.19 8.47
N VAL A 9 -22.79 12.59 9.62
CA VAL A 9 -23.39 13.26 10.77
C VAL A 9 -22.26 13.77 11.64
N LEU A 10 -22.23 15.08 11.86
CA LEU A 10 -21.26 15.75 12.73
C LEU A 10 -22.02 16.52 13.81
N PRO A 11 -21.46 16.67 15.02
CA PRO A 11 -21.95 17.67 15.96
C PRO A 11 -21.94 19.06 15.31
N ASP A 12 -22.99 19.85 15.54
CA ASP A 12 -23.13 21.19 14.94
C ASP A 12 -21.93 22.10 15.20
N THR A 13 -21.37 22.03 16.41
CA THR A 13 -20.19 22.81 16.80
C THR A 13 -18.99 22.46 15.92
N LEU A 14 -18.74 21.16 15.72
CA LEU A 14 -17.65 20.67 14.89
C LEU A 14 -17.87 21.00 13.41
N ALA A 15 -19.10 20.88 12.91
CA ALA A 15 -19.43 21.22 11.53
C ALA A 15 -19.15 22.70 11.23
N ARG A 16 -19.57 23.61 12.12
CA ARG A 16 -19.31 25.05 11.98
C ARG A 16 -17.84 25.39 12.02
N GLU A 17 -17.09 24.78 12.95
CA GLU A 17 -15.65 25.01 13.07
C GLU A 17 -14.90 24.49 11.83
N ALA A 18 -15.24 23.29 11.36
CA ALA A 18 -14.66 22.72 10.15
C ALA A 18 -14.96 23.58 8.92
N GLU A 19 -16.20 24.09 8.79
CA GLU A 19 -16.59 24.99 7.71
C GLU A 19 -15.81 26.31 7.76
N ALA A 20 -15.74 26.95 8.94
CA ALA A 20 -15.01 28.20 9.14
C ALA A 20 -13.52 28.10 8.81
N ASN A 21 -12.94 26.91 8.93
CA ASN A 21 -11.54 26.62 8.59
C ASN A 21 -11.36 26.02 7.18
N GLY A 22 -12.41 25.99 6.35
CA GLY A 22 -12.33 25.47 4.97
C GLY A 22 -12.11 23.96 4.86
N MET A 23 -12.34 23.21 5.96
CA MET A 23 -12.13 21.77 6.03
C MET A 23 -13.26 20.96 5.37
N LEU A 24 -14.37 21.61 5.02
CA LEU A 24 -15.50 20.98 4.31
C LEU A 24 -15.46 21.17 2.79
N THR A 25 -14.26 21.31 2.22
CA THR A 25 -14.05 21.50 0.78
C THR A 25 -13.51 20.25 0.11
N SER A 26 -13.83 20.03 -1.16
CA SER A 26 -13.29 18.90 -1.94
C SER A 26 -11.75 18.86 -1.93
N GLN A 27 -11.11 20.04 -1.97
CA GLN A 27 -9.65 20.15 -1.94
C GLN A 27 -9.06 19.68 -0.60
N PHE A 28 -9.69 20.06 0.52
CA PHE A 28 -9.26 19.59 1.83
C PHE A 28 -9.39 18.07 1.95
N PHE A 29 -10.52 17.50 1.54
CA PHE A 29 -10.71 16.05 1.59
C PHE A 29 -9.75 15.30 0.66
N GLU A 30 -9.42 15.83 -0.52
CA GLU A 30 -8.39 15.23 -1.37
C GLU A 30 -7.03 15.20 -0.66
N SER A 31 -6.61 16.33 -0.08
CA SER A 31 -5.37 16.44 0.68
C SER A 31 -5.35 15.46 1.87
N LEU A 32 -6.45 15.40 2.63
CA LEU A 32 -6.62 14.51 3.77
C LEU A 32 -6.48 13.05 3.36
N LEU A 33 -7.17 12.64 2.29
CA LEU A 33 -7.12 11.26 1.79
C LEU A 33 -5.73 10.89 1.27
N ARG A 34 -5.07 11.76 0.50
CA ARG A 34 -3.69 11.52 0.03
C ARG A 34 -2.72 11.39 1.19
N GLY A 35 -2.83 12.29 2.17
CA GLY A 35 -2.03 12.25 3.39
C GLY A 35 -2.21 10.92 4.12
N GLU A 36 -3.45 10.49 4.28
CA GLU A 36 -3.77 9.26 5.01
C GLU A 36 -3.33 7.99 4.28
N ILE A 37 -3.49 7.93 2.96
CA ILE A 37 -2.94 6.84 2.14
C ILE A 37 -1.42 6.77 2.29
N ARG A 38 -0.73 7.91 2.26
CA ARG A 38 0.74 7.95 2.42
C ARG A 38 1.15 7.46 3.82
N ARG A 39 0.48 7.94 4.88
CA ARG A 39 0.74 7.48 6.26
C ARG A 39 0.59 5.97 6.39
N ARG A 40 -0.50 5.41 5.85
CA ARG A 40 -0.76 3.95 5.90
C ARG A 40 0.25 3.14 5.11
N ARG A 41 0.69 3.59 3.94
CA ARG A 41 1.75 2.91 3.17
C ARG A 41 3.06 2.86 3.94
N ILE A 42 3.42 3.94 4.63
CA ILE A 42 4.64 4.00 5.45
C ILE A 42 4.51 3.05 6.64
N ALA A 43 3.37 3.06 7.33
CA ALA A 43 3.12 2.13 8.43
C ALA A 43 3.21 0.66 7.98
N GLN A 44 2.62 0.33 6.83
CA GLN A 44 2.70 -1.02 6.25
C GLN A 44 4.14 -1.43 5.89
N LEU A 45 4.96 -0.49 5.43
CA LEU A 45 6.37 -0.75 5.16
C LEU A 45 7.12 -1.14 6.44
N PHE A 46 6.93 -0.39 7.51
CA PHE A 46 7.58 -0.70 8.79
C PHE A 46 7.02 -1.99 9.41
N GLU A 47 5.72 -2.23 9.35
CA GLU A 47 5.12 -3.50 9.77
C GLU A 47 5.66 -4.70 8.97
N ALA A 48 5.95 -4.53 7.68
CA ALA A 48 6.61 -5.55 6.87
C ALA A 48 8.09 -5.74 7.26
N ALA A 49 8.79 -4.66 7.60
CA ALA A 49 10.18 -4.71 8.06
C ALA A 49 10.31 -5.40 9.43
N ASP A 50 9.41 -5.08 10.38
CA ASP A 50 9.37 -5.70 11.70
C ASP A 50 9.10 -7.21 11.58
N ARG A 51 8.12 -7.60 10.75
CA ARG A 51 7.86 -9.01 10.45
C ARG A 51 9.06 -9.71 9.82
N LEU A 52 9.86 -9.02 9.01
CA LEU A 52 11.06 -9.59 8.39
C LEU A 52 12.20 -9.74 9.40
N SER A 53 12.39 -8.79 10.30
CA SER A 53 13.41 -8.89 11.37
C SER A 53 13.09 -9.98 12.38
N ASP A 54 11.81 -10.28 12.59
CA ASP A 54 11.36 -11.35 13.48
C ASP A 54 11.54 -12.75 12.88
N ILE A 55 11.82 -12.87 11.57
CA ILE A 55 12.07 -14.18 10.96
C ILE A 55 13.53 -14.57 11.19
N ASP A 56 13.74 -15.61 11.98
CA ASP A 56 15.04 -16.25 12.18
C ASP A 56 15.37 -17.16 10.99
N ILE A 57 15.72 -16.55 9.85
CA ILE A 57 16.19 -17.24 8.65
C ILE A 57 17.66 -16.91 8.43
N SER A 58 18.48 -17.95 8.33
CA SER A 58 19.84 -17.78 7.81
C SER A 58 19.75 -17.24 6.37
N PRO A 59 20.47 -16.16 6.03
CA PRO A 59 20.54 -15.69 4.65
C PRO A 59 21.03 -16.82 3.75
N LEU A 60 20.28 -17.14 2.70
CA LEU A 60 20.76 -18.01 1.63
C LEU A 60 21.98 -17.36 0.97
N ALA A 61 22.96 -18.17 0.54
CA ALA A 61 24.07 -17.63 -0.21
C ALA A 61 23.56 -17.09 -1.56
N GLY A 62 24.14 -16.00 -2.06
CA GLY A 62 23.71 -15.39 -3.33
C GLY A 62 23.73 -16.36 -4.51
N GLN A 63 24.60 -17.37 -4.48
CA GLN A 63 24.69 -18.43 -5.50
C GLN A 63 23.48 -19.38 -5.47
N GLU A 64 22.98 -19.71 -4.28
CA GLU A 64 21.80 -20.57 -4.11
C GLU A 64 20.54 -19.85 -4.58
N ILE A 65 20.44 -18.54 -4.32
CA ILE A 65 19.34 -17.69 -4.80
C ILE A 65 19.33 -17.64 -6.34
N GLU A 66 20.47 -17.41 -6.98
CA GLU A 66 20.55 -17.33 -8.45
C GLU A 66 20.19 -18.66 -9.11
N ALA A 67 20.64 -19.79 -8.53
CA ALA A 67 20.30 -21.12 -9.01
C ALA A 67 18.78 -21.37 -8.97
N GLU A 68 18.13 -21.02 -7.86
CA GLU A 68 16.67 -21.14 -7.70
C GLU A 68 15.91 -20.23 -8.70
N ILE A 69 16.34 -18.98 -8.86
CA ILE A 69 15.74 -18.04 -9.81
C ILE A 69 15.83 -18.60 -11.24
N GLN A 70 16.97 -19.17 -11.63
CA GLN A 70 17.11 -19.73 -12.97
C GLN A 70 16.26 -20.98 -13.19
N ALA A 71 16.22 -21.89 -12.22
CA ALA A 71 15.34 -23.06 -12.29
C ALA A 71 13.87 -22.66 -12.51
N VAL A 72 13.38 -21.65 -11.78
CA VAL A 72 12.00 -21.14 -11.95
C VAL A 72 11.80 -20.48 -13.32
N ARG A 73 12.77 -19.71 -13.82
CA ARG A 73 12.69 -19.07 -15.15
C ARG A 73 12.72 -20.08 -16.29
N GLU A 74 13.50 -21.14 -16.16
CA GLU A 74 13.55 -22.24 -17.13
C GLU A 74 12.24 -23.02 -17.16
N ALA A 75 11.70 -23.36 -15.99
CA ALA A 75 10.40 -24.03 -15.87
C ALA A 75 9.27 -23.22 -16.53
N ARG A 76 9.24 -21.90 -16.33
CA ARG A 76 8.24 -21.02 -16.99
C ARG A 76 8.39 -21.00 -18.51
N ARG A 77 9.64 -20.90 -19.02
CA ARG A 77 9.90 -20.92 -20.46
C ARG A 77 9.52 -22.25 -21.11
N SER A 78 9.73 -23.37 -20.42
CA SER A 78 9.30 -24.68 -20.93
C SER A 78 7.78 -24.85 -20.96
N ILE A 79 7.06 -24.23 -20.02
CA ILE A 79 5.59 -24.25 -19.99
C ILE A 79 5.03 -23.46 -21.17
N ASP A 80 5.52 -22.24 -21.40
CA ASP A 80 5.08 -21.38 -22.52
C ASP A 80 5.39 -21.99 -23.90
N ALA A 81 6.50 -22.72 -24.03
CA ALA A 81 6.87 -23.42 -25.27
C ALA A 81 6.05 -24.70 -25.53
N SER A 82 5.34 -25.22 -24.54
CA SER A 82 4.53 -26.45 -24.63
C SER A 82 3.02 -26.20 -24.82
N GLY A 83 2.59 -24.94 -24.75
CA GLY A 83 1.17 -24.53 -24.88
C GLY A 83 0.81 -23.86 -26.21
N GLY A 84 1.67 -23.92 -27.23
CA GLY A 84 1.47 -23.34 -28.57
C GLY A 84 1.26 -24.39 -29.66
#